data_AF-A0A7S1URG7-F1
#
_entry.id   AF-A0A7S1URG7-F1
#
_cell.length_a   1.000
_cell.length_b   1.000
_cell.length_c   1.000
_cell.angle_alpha   90.00
_cell.angle_beta   90.00
_cell.angle_gamma   90.00
#
_symmetry.space_group_name_H-M   'P 1'
#
loop_
_entity.id
_entity.type
_entity.pdbx_description
1 polymer ?
#
loop_
_entity_poly.entity_id
_entity_poly.type
_entity_poly.pdbx_seq_one_letter_code
_entity_poly.pdbx_strand_id
1 'polypeptide(L)'
;MSTVTDDDSVVPMSAQERRPLNTALRQQRVRAWYPILDPWWVICSFVILSAIFIPVGFKIQSLSDTVVEEIREYDAFDLEPDGECRIGDNAKASQKTGQTCTVTVPINKAIRPPILIHYQLENFYQNHRKYMRSRDDFQLAGQVNNQYPLQAGNCQPLNVINGIRINPCGLIANTLFNDVISLQEGSIAADGTPLVMLEDGIAWQSDLQYLYNQPDGFNAAPCSDQENLETCCVGDEWSCEEPYLYKDGKYYEYYYPNDNTTQYSYETYPEVINPVDGIVNEHFAVWMRVAALSKFRKLYGWIDQPIAAGTNLT
;
A
#
# COMPACT_ATOMS: atom_id res chain seq x y z
N MET A 1 -22.01 -90.61 -36.96
CA MET A 1 -22.15 -90.74 -35.50
C MET A 1 -20.74 -90.82 -34.92
N SER A 2 -20.22 -89.69 -34.47
CA SER A 2 -18.89 -89.59 -33.84
C SER A 2 -18.94 -88.45 -32.83
N THR A 3 -19.14 -88.76 -31.56
CA THR A 3 -19.03 -87.79 -30.47
C THR A 3 -17.57 -87.62 -30.11
N VAL A 4 -16.99 -86.46 -30.40
CA VAL A 4 -15.71 -86.07 -29.79
C VAL A 4 -15.99 -85.72 -28.34
N THR A 5 -15.17 -86.23 -27.43
CA THR A 5 -15.26 -85.93 -25.99
C THR A 5 -14.72 -84.53 -25.72
N ASP A 6 -15.49 -83.71 -25.01
CA ASP A 6 -14.99 -82.45 -24.46
C ASP A 6 -13.87 -82.72 -23.42
N ASP A 7 -12.92 -81.79 -23.36
CA ASP A 7 -11.74 -81.87 -22.49
C ASP A 7 -12.00 -81.13 -21.16
N ASP A 8 -12.30 -81.89 -20.11
CA ASP A 8 -12.65 -81.39 -18.76
C ASP A 8 -11.50 -80.66 -18.01
N SER A 9 -10.38 -80.35 -18.68
CA SER A 9 -9.24 -79.65 -18.07
C SER A 9 -9.43 -78.14 -17.84
N VAL A 10 -10.50 -77.53 -18.36
CA VAL A 10 -10.74 -76.08 -18.24
C VAL A 10 -11.50 -75.72 -16.96
N VAL A 11 -10.76 -75.50 -15.86
CA VAL A 11 -11.29 -74.98 -14.60
C VAL A 11 -12.08 -73.67 -14.83
N PRO A 12 -13.34 -73.56 -14.37
CA PRO A 12 -14.18 -72.40 -14.63
C PRO A 12 -13.59 -71.10 -14.05
N MET A 13 -13.77 -69.98 -14.77
CA MET A 13 -13.15 -68.69 -14.45
C MET A 13 -13.44 -68.16 -13.03
N SER A 14 -14.54 -68.60 -12.40
CA SER A 14 -14.90 -68.24 -11.02
C SER A 14 -14.00 -68.87 -9.95
N ALA A 15 -13.24 -69.93 -10.26
CA ALA A 15 -12.41 -70.66 -9.29
C ALA A 15 -10.92 -70.24 -9.28
N GLN A 16 -10.52 -69.22 -10.05
CA GLN A 16 -9.12 -68.75 -10.14
C GLN A 16 -8.81 -67.62 -9.13
N GLU A 17 -8.80 -67.93 -7.83
CA GLU A 17 -8.62 -66.94 -6.74
C GLU A 17 -7.34 -66.09 -6.84
N ARG A 18 -6.26 -66.62 -7.42
CA ARG A 18 -4.96 -65.92 -7.54
C ARG A 18 -4.87 -64.98 -8.76
N ARG A 19 -5.94 -64.80 -9.53
CA ARG A 19 -5.96 -63.94 -10.72
C ARG A 19 -6.06 -62.46 -10.32
N PRO A 20 -5.27 -61.54 -10.91
CA PRO A 20 -5.39 -60.11 -10.61
C PRO A 20 -6.77 -59.57 -10.98
N LEU A 21 -7.38 -58.83 -10.06
CA LEU A 21 -8.75 -58.29 -10.18
C LEU A 21 -8.95 -57.51 -11.48
N ASN A 22 -9.99 -57.91 -12.22
CA ASN A 22 -10.33 -57.37 -13.54
C ASN A 22 -11.07 -56.03 -13.44
N THR A 23 -10.36 -54.97 -13.05
CA THR A 23 -10.90 -53.60 -12.99
C THR A 23 -10.09 -52.64 -13.86
N ALA A 24 -10.75 -51.64 -14.44
CA ALA A 24 -10.13 -50.71 -15.39
C ALA A 24 -8.89 -50.00 -14.82
N LEU A 25 -8.90 -49.64 -13.54
CA LEU A 25 -7.74 -49.05 -12.86
C LEU A 25 -6.57 -50.05 -12.72
N ARG A 26 -6.83 -51.26 -12.21
CA ARG A 26 -5.77 -52.27 -11.97
C ARG A 26 -5.20 -52.85 -13.26
N GLN A 27 -5.94 -52.81 -14.36
CA GLN A 27 -5.48 -53.21 -15.69
C GLN A 27 -4.96 -52.06 -16.56
N GLN A 28 -4.86 -50.83 -16.03
CA GLN A 28 -4.40 -49.65 -16.78
C GLN A 28 -5.24 -49.35 -18.04
N ARG A 29 -6.54 -49.68 -18.00
CA ARG A 29 -7.56 -49.47 -19.04
C ARG A 29 -8.53 -48.33 -18.66
N VAL A 30 -8.05 -47.35 -17.90
CA VAL A 30 -8.82 -46.14 -17.59
C VAL A 30 -9.06 -45.33 -18.87
N ARG A 31 -10.20 -44.64 -18.97
CA ARG A 31 -10.50 -43.79 -20.12
C ARG A 31 -9.66 -42.50 -20.04
N ALA A 32 -8.48 -42.54 -20.64
CA ALA A 32 -7.60 -41.40 -20.80
C ALA A 32 -7.71 -40.79 -22.21
N TRP A 33 -7.42 -39.50 -22.32
CA TRP A 33 -7.25 -38.80 -23.59
C TRP A 33 -5.74 -38.62 -23.83
N TYR A 34 -5.26 -39.11 -24.96
CA TYR A 34 -3.87 -38.99 -25.38
C TYR A 34 -3.81 -38.11 -26.65
N PRO A 35 -3.80 -36.78 -26.51
CA PRO A 35 -3.69 -35.88 -27.66
C PRO A 35 -2.31 -36.02 -28.31
N ILE A 36 -2.29 -36.57 -29.52
CA ILE A 36 -1.13 -36.50 -30.40
C ILE A 36 -1.20 -35.13 -31.09
N LEU A 37 -0.17 -34.30 -30.89
CA LEU A 37 -0.09 -32.95 -31.43
C LEU A 37 0.41 -32.96 -32.88
N ASP A 38 -0.47 -33.33 -33.82
CA ASP A 38 -0.15 -33.20 -35.24
C ASP A 38 0.12 -31.73 -35.61
N PRO A 39 1.06 -31.45 -36.55
CA PRO A 39 1.41 -30.08 -36.94
C PRO A 39 0.20 -29.22 -37.35
N TRP A 40 -0.83 -29.81 -37.96
CA TRP A 40 -2.06 -29.11 -38.33
C TRP A 40 -2.83 -28.56 -37.12
N TRP A 41 -3.04 -29.37 -36.09
CA TRP A 41 -3.71 -28.92 -34.86
C TRP A 41 -2.91 -27.82 -34.16
N VAL A 42 -1.58 -27.94 -34.14
CA VAL A 42 -0.68 -26.93 -33.59
C VAL A 42 -0.80 -25.61 -34.36
N ILE A 43 -0.74 -25.64 -35.70
CA ILE A 43 -0.92 -24.46 -36.56
C ILE A 43 -2.29 -23.80 -36.33
N CYS A 44 -3.38 -24.57 -36.31
CA CYS A 44 -4.71 -24.04 -36.02
C CYS A 44 -4.78 -23.38 -34.64
N SER A 45 -4.16 -23.98 -33.61
CA SER A 45 -4.14 -23.38 -32.27
C SER A 45 -3.38 -22.03 -32.23
N PHE A 46 -2.25 -21.91 -32.94
CA PHE A 46 -1.50 -20.65 -33.04
C PHE A 46 -2.24 -19.58 -33.85
N VAL A 47 -2.96 -19.95 -34.91
CA VAL A 47 -3.80 -19.02 -35.67
C VAL A 47 -4.94 -18.47 -34.80
N ILE A 48 -5.62 -19.33 -34.04
CA ILE A 48 -6.68 -18.93 -33.11
C ILE A 48 -6.12 -18.01 -32.01
N LEU A 49 -5.00 -18.39 -31.38
CA LEU A 49 -4.36 -17.60 -30.33
C LEU A 49 -3.90 -16.23 -30.86
N SER A 50 -3.34 -16.18 -32.06
CA SER A 50 -2.97 -14.92 -32.72
C SER A 50 -4.19 -14.04 -33.01
N ALA A 51 -5.28 -14.63 -33.52
CA ALA A 51 -6.53 -13.91 -33.80
C ALA A 51 -7.20 -13.32 -32.55
N ILE A 52 -6.91 -13.86 -31.36
CA ILE A 52 -7.36 -13.30 -30.07
C ILE A 52 -6.35 -12.27 -29.53
N PHE A 53 -5.06 -12.60 -29.51
CA PHE A 53 -4.05 -11.75 -28.86
C PHE A 53 -3.70 -10.49 -29.66
N ILE A 54 -3.84 -10.49 -31.00
CA ILE A 54 -3.61 -9.29 -31.82
C ILE A 54 -4.61 -8.16 -31.48
N PRO A 55 -5.95 -8.34 -31.56
CA PRO A 55 -6.90 -7.29 -31.21
C PRO A 55 -6.88 -6.92 -29.71
N VAL A 56 -6.61 -7.89 -28.82
CA VAL A 56 -6.42 -7.59 -27.39
C VAL A 56 -5.17 -6.73 -27.18
N GLY A 57 -4.05 -7.06 -27.83
CA GLY A 57 -2.82 -6.27 -27.78
C GLY A 57 -3.02 -4.83 -28.28
N PHE A 58 -3.65 -4.65 -29.45
CA PHE A 58 -4.01 -3.33 -29.95
C PHE A 58 -4.91 -2.55 -28.97
N LYS A 59 -5.88 -3.22 -28.32
CA LYS A 59 -6.74 -2.55 -27.35
C LYS A 59 -6.02 -2.17 -26.05
N ILE A 60 -5.10 -3.00 -25.56
CA ILE A 60 -4.25 -2.70 -24.40
C ILE A 60 -3.31 -1.53 -24.72
N GLN A 61 -2.63 -1.57 -25.87
CA GLN A 61 -1.77 -0.47 -26.31
C GLN A 61 -2.57 0.84 -26.47
N SER A 62 -3.72 0.80 -27.12
CA SER A 62 -4.62 1.96 -27.27
C SER A 62 -5.13 2.53 -25.94
N LEU A 63 -5.09 1.78 -24.82
CA LEU A 63 -5.37 2.30 -23.49
C LEU A 63 -4.11 2.87 -22.83
N SER A 64 -2.97 2.17 -22.96
CA SER A 64 -1.66 2.65 -22.50
C SER A 64 -1.29 4.01 -23.10
N ASP A 65 -1.48 4.18 -24.41
CA ASP A 65 -1.17 5.41 -25.14
C ASP A 65 -2.08 6.60 -24.77
N THR A 66 -3.17 6.36 -24.01
CA THR A 66 -4.05 7.42 -23.47
C THR A 66 -3.69 7.89 -22.07
N VAL A 67 -2.79 7.20 -21.37
CA VAL A 67 -2.29 7.64 -20.07
C VAL A 67 -1.32 8.81 -20.27
N VAL A 68 -1.52 9.90 -19.53
CA VAL A 68 -0.57 11.01 -19.43
C VAL A 68 0.12 10.90 -18.08
N GLU A 69 1.45 10.87 -18.09
CA GLU A 69 2.29 10.84 -16.90
C GLU A 69 3.35 11.94 -17.03
N GLU A 70 3.50 12.75 -15.99
CA GLU A 70 4.56 13.74 -15.84
C GLU A 70 5.31 13.42 -14.54
N ILE A 71 6.62 13.21 -14.63
CA ILE A 71 7.49 12.92 -13.47
C ILE A 71 8.40 14.13 -13.27
N ARG A 72 8.54 14.61 -12.03
CA ARG A 72 9.64 15.50 -11.64
C ARG A 72 10.37 14.89 -10.44
N GLU A 73 11.69 15.02 -10.48
CA GLU A 73 12.62 14.66 -9.42
C GLU A 73 12.84 15.93 -8.58
N TYR A 74 12.77 15.83 -7.25
CA TYR A 74 12.74 16.99 -6.36
C TYR A 74 13.76 16.93 -5.20
N ASP A 75 14.66 15.95 -5.20
CA ASP A 75 15.70 15.84 -4.19
C ASP A 75 16.75 16.98 -4.28
N ALA A 76 17.24 17.37 -3.11
CA ALA A 76 17.97 18.62 -2.89
C ALA A 76 19.47 18.37 -2.65
N PHE A 77 20.34 19.25 -3.20
CA PHE A 77 21.63 18.74 -3.66
C PHE A 77 22.95 19.51 -3.50
N ASP A 78 23.15 20.62 -2.80
CA ASP A 78 24.38 20.92 -1.99
C ASP A 78 24.09 22.22 -1.23
N LEU A 79 25.06 23.14 -1.12
CA LEU A 79 25.01 24.23 -0.15
C LEU A 79 25.35 25.59 -0.78
N GLU A 80 24.40 26.51 -0.78
CA GLU A 80 24.70 27.94 -0.70
C GLU A 80 24.08 28.54 0.59
N PRO A 81 24.61 29.67 1.11
CA PRO A 81 24.24 30.18 2.44
C PRO A 81 22.92 30.95 2.50
N ASP A 82 22.19 31.03 1.38
CA ASP A 82 20.98 31.85 1.18
C ASP A 82 19.71 31.19 1.76
N GLY A 83 19.66 29.86 1.82
CA GLY A 83 18.56 29.11 2.43
C GLY A 83 17.32 28.96 1.55
N GLU A 84 17.42 29.28 0.26
CA GLU A 84 16.42 28.94 -0.74
C GLU A 84 16.42 27.42 -1.00
N CYS A 85 15.25 26.80 -1.18
CA CYS A 85 15.21 25.41 -1.61
C CYS A 85 15.49 25.30 -3.11
N ARG A 86 16.44 24.46 -3.50
CA ARG A 86 16.83 24.22 -4.90
C ARG A 86 16.81 22.73 -5.22
N ILE A 87 16.16 22.40 -6.33
CA ILE A 87 15.88 21.06 -6.84
C ILE A 87 16.89 20.70 -7.94
N GLY A 88 17.55 19.54 -7.84
CA GLY A 88 18.44 18.98 -8.88
C GLY A 88 19.96 19.05 -8.64
N ASP A 89 20.70 18.22 -9.39
CA ASP A 89 22.18 18.03 -9.50
C ASP A 89 23.10 18.90 -8.59
N ASN A 90 23.88 18.30 -7.64
CA ASN A 90 25.15 18.89 -7.16
C ASN A 90 26.20 18.06 -6.34
N ALA A 91 26.00 17.19 -5.31
CA ALA A 91 24.87 16.45 -4.73
C ALA A 91 24.98 16.19 -3.16
N LYS A 92 24.88 17.19 -2.24
CA LYS A 92 24.85 17.03 -0.74
C LYS A 92 24.08 18.12 0.10
N ALA A 93 22.78 18.37 -0.08
CA ALA A 93 22.13 19.48 0.66
C ALA A 93 22.04 19.27 2.19
N SER A 94 22.18 20.36 2.95
CA SER A 94 21.84 20.41 4.37
C SER A 94 20.35 20.70 4.52
N GLN A 95 19.56 19.63 4.56
CA GLN A 95 18.13 19.67 4.82
C GLN A 95 17.82 20.47 6.10
N LYS A 96 17.22 21.65 5.96
CA LYS A 96 16.70 22.41 7.08
C LYS A 96 15.30 21.90 7.39
N THR A 97 15.05 21.44 8.62
CA THR A 97 13.72 21.02 9.07
C THR A 97 12.70 22.14 8.84
N GLY A 98 11.55 21.83 8.24
CA GLY A 98 10.51 22.81 7.89
C GLY A 98 10.87 23.74 6.73
N GLN A 99 11.67 23.30 5.74
CA GLN A 99 11.95 24.06 4.52
C GLN A 99 10.98 23.68 3.38
N THR A 100 10.14 24.62 2.95
CA THR A 100 9.24 24.45 1.80
C THR A 100 9.99 24.57 0.47
N CYS A 101 9.61 23.76 -0.51
CA CYS A 101 10.20 23.70 -1.85
C CYS A 101 9.09 23.74 -2.93
N THR A 102 9.22 24.60 -3.94
CA THR A 102 8.23 24.72 -5.03
C THR A 102 8.69 23.96 -6.27
N VAL A 103 7.92 22.97 -6.72
CA VAL A 103 8.25 22.12 -7.89
C VAL A 103 7.35 22.49 -9.06
N THR A 104 7.88 23.14 -10.10
CA THR A 104 7.08 23.46 -11.29
C THR A 104 6.93 22.24 -12.21
N VAL A 105 5.70 21.74 -12.36
CA VAL A 105 5.33 20.65 -13.28
C VAL A 105 4.60 21.24 -14.51
N PRO A 106 5.31 21.51 -15.64
CA PRO A 106 4.64 21.88 -16.89
C PRO A 106 3.87 20.68 -17.47
N ILE A 107 2.57 20.85 -17.72
CA ILE A 107 1.65 19.82 -18.20
C ILE A 107 1.54 19.87 -19.72
N ASN A 108 2.26 18.99 -20.42
CA ASN A 108 2.37 19.03 -21.88
C ASN A 108 1.11 18.54 -22.63
N LYS A 109 0.23 17.80 -21.96
CA LYS A 109 -1.03 17.25 -22.50
C LYS A 109 -2.12 17.38 -21.46
N ALA A 110 -3.34 17.72 -21.87
CA ALA A 110 -4.46 17.87 -20.96
C ALA A 110 -4.79 16.54 -20.26
N ILE A 111 -4.94 16.57 -18.94
CA ILE A 111 -5.15 15.39 -18.09
C ILE A 111 -6.60 15.39 -17.61
N ARG A 112 -7.22 14.20 -17.61
CA ARG A 112 -8.60 13.98 -17.15
C ARG A 112 -8.59 13.34 -15.77
N PRO A 113 -9.59 13.64 -14.92
CA PRO A 113 -9.72 13.01 -13.62
C PRO A 113 -10.10 11.51 -13.70
N PRO A 114 -9.80 10.73 -12.65
CA PRO A 114 -9.03 11.12 -11.47
C PRO A 114 -7.53 11.20 -11.77
N ILE A 115 -6.89 12.30 -11.38
CA ILE A 115 -5.45 12.52 -11.56
C ILE A 115 -4.75 12.07 -10.27
N LEU A 116 -3.82 11.12 -10.36
CA LEU A 116 -3.24 10.44 -9.17
C LEU A 116 -1.82 10.92 -8.88
N ILE A 117 -1.63 11.66 -7.78
CA ILE A 117 -0.35 12.21 -7.33
C ILE A 117 0.37 11.15 -6.47
N HIS A 118 1.59 10.81 -6.88
CA HIS A 118 2.41 9.80 -6.23
C HIS A 118 3.80 10.35 -5.90
N TYR A 119 4.31 10.06 -4.70
CA TYR A 119 5.76 10.14 -4.47
C TYR A 119 6.44 8.87 -5.00
N GLN A 120 7.69 9.02 -5.45
CA GLN A 120 8.54 7.93 -5.92
C GLN A 120 9.81 7.90 -5.07
N LEU A 121 10.15 6.74 -4.52
CA LEU A 121 11.44 6.54 -3.86
C LEU A 121 12.28 5.55 -4.67
N GLU A 122 13.57 5.84 -4.75
CA GLU A 122 14.58 5.02 -5.41
C GLU A 122 15.67 4.61 -4.42
N ASN A 123 16.34 3.49 -4.69
CA ASN A 123 17.35 2.90 -3.81
C ASN A 123 16.87 2.58 -2.37
N PHE A 124 15.56 2.55 -2.11
CA PHE A 124 15.00 2.30 -0.77
C PHE A 124 14.43 0.86 -0.66
N TYR A 125 15.17 -0.01 0.03
CA TYR A 125 14.96 -1.47 -0.02
C TYR A 125 13.94 -2.00 1.00
N GLN A 126 12.66 -1.59 0.90
CA GLN A 126 11.58 -2.10 1.78
C GLN A 126 11.44 -3.63 1.74
N ASN A 127 11.77 -4.26 0.60
CA ASN A 127 11.71 -5.70 0.41
C ASN A 127 12.75 -6.51 1.24
N HIS A 128 13.70 -5.84 1.92
CA HIS A 128 14.72 -6.53 2.70
C HIS A 128 14.12 -7.29 3.89
N ARG A 129 14.44 -8.59 4.04
CA ARG A 129 13.81 -9.52 5.00
C ARG A 129 13.77 -9.03 6.45
N LYS A 130 14.77 -8.27 6.92
CA LYS A 130 14.74 -7.69 8.28
C LYS A 130 13.77 -6.51 8.38
N TYR A 131 13.76 -5.62 7.38
CA TYR A 131 12.86 -4.46 7.33
C TYR A 131 11.41 -4.90 7.25
N MET A 132 11.06 -5.73 6.27
CA MET A 132 9.70 -6.29 6.05
C MET A 132 9.11 -7.00 7.28
N ARG A 133 9.95 -7.54 8.17
CA ARG A 133 9.51 -8.21 9.41
C ARG A 133 9.47 -7.29 10.63
N SER A 134 10.04 -6.09 10.56
CA SER A 134 10.19 -5.20 11.72
C SER A 134 8.96 -4.31 11.89
N ARG A 135 7.90 -4.94 12.39
CA ARG A 135 6.61 -4.35 12.79
C ARG A 135 5.91 -5.28 13.77
N ASP A 136 4.88 -4.79 14.46
CA ASP A 136 4.01 -5.60 15.31
C ASP A 136 2.54 -5.49 14.88
N ASP A 137 2.04 -6.57 14.26
CA ASP A 137 0.67 -6.64 13.73
C ASP A 137 -0.41 -6.54 14.82
N PHE A 138 -0.09 -6.79 16.10
CA PHE A 138 -1.05 -6.56 17.20
C PHE A 138 -1.10 -5.08 17.61
N GLN A 139 0.04 -4.38 17.67
CA GLN A 139 0.05 -2.93 17.89
C GLN A 139 -0.69 -2.19 16.76
N LEU A 140 -0.47 -2.61 15.51
CA LEU A 140 -1.18 -2.05 14.35
C LEU A 140 -2.69 -2.28 14.43
N ALA A 141 -3.13 -3.44 14.91
CA ALA A 141 -4.54 -3.75 15.17
C ALA A 141 -5.10 -3.15 16.47
N GLY A 142 -4.35 -2.29 17.18
CA GLY A 142 -4.76 -1.57 18.39
C GLY A 142 -4.32 -2.19 19.73
N GLN A 143 -3.84 -3.44 19.75
CA GLN A 143 -3.67 -4.23 20.98
C GLN A 143 -2.36 -3.96 21.74
N VAL A 144 -2.22 -2.74 22.28
CA VAL A 144 -0.99 -2.22 22.93
C VAL A 144 -0.45 -3.08 24.08
N ASN A 145 -1.33 -3.81 24.77
CA ASN A 145 -0.98 -4.64 25.93
C ASN A 145 -0.47 -6.06 25.56
N ASN A 146 -0.68 -6.51 24.32
CA ASN A 146 -0.52 -7.92 23.91
C ASN A 146 0.74 -8.22 23.06
N GLN A 147 1.75 -7.34 23.05
CA GLN A 147 2.99 -7.56 22.31
C GLN A 147 3.74 -8.82 22.80
N TYR A 148 3.80 -9.86 21.97
CA TYR A 148 4.52 -11.09 22.32
C TYR A 148 6.05 -10.91 22.20
N PRO A 149 6.86 -11.70 22.94
CA PRO A 149 8.33 -11.58 22.90
C PRO A 149 8.95 -11.72 21.50
N LEU A 150 8.30 -12.45 20.59
CA LEU A 150 8.75 -12.59 19.19
C LEU A 150 8.51 -11.30 18.37
N GLN A 151 7.44 -10.55 18.64
CA GLN A 151 7.17 -9.26 17.99
C GLN A 151 8.06 -8.16 18.56
N ALA A 152 8.25 -8.12 19.89
CA ALA A 152 9.25 -7.26 20.51
C ALA A 152 10.65 -7.48 19.90
N GLY A 153 11.05 -8.74 19.68
CA GLY A 153 12.30 -9.10 19.01
C GLY A 153 12.36 -8.74 17.51
N ASN A 154 11.23 -8.83 16.78
CA ASN A 154 11.15 -8.39 15.38
C ASN A 154 11.30 -6.86 15.25
N CYS A 155 10.73 -6.10 16.18
CA CYS A 155 10.80 -4.63 16.19
C CYS A 155 12.16 -4.06 16.63
N GLN A 156 13.08 -4.86 17.18
CA GLN A 156 14.38 -4.36 17.63
C GLN A 156 15.19 -3.69 16.48
N PRO A 157 15.84 -2.55 16.74
CA PRO A 157 15.97 -1.87 18.04
C PRO A 157 14.81 -0.92 18.39
N LEU A 158 13.89 -0.65 17.47
CA LEU A 158 12.85 0.38 17.57
C LEU A 158 11.57 -0.16 18.22
N ASN A 159 11.72 -0.85 19.35
CA ASN A 159 10.62 -1.32 20.21
C ASN A 159 10.56 -0.55 21.54
N VAL A 160 11.72 -0.20 22.11
CA VAL A 160 11.87 0.63 23.31
C VAL A 160 13.13 1.47 23.13
N ILE A 161 13.02 2.80 23.26
CA ILE A 161 14.13 3.76 23.15
C ILE A 161 14.22 4.52 24.48
N ASN A 162 15.39 4.51 25.12
CA ASN A 162 15.65 5.18 26.40
C ASN A 162 14.67 4.81 27.56
N GLY A 163 13.94 3.70 27.44
CA GLY A 163 12.92 3.26 28.39
C GLY A 163 11.48 3.58 27.96
N ILE A 164 11.29 4.47 26.98
CA ILE A 164 10.01 4.79 26.36
C ILE A 164 9.69 3.74 25.29
N ARG A 165 8.46 3.23 25.28
CA ARG A 165 7.98 2.27 24.28
C ARG A 165 7.62 3.00 22.99
N ILE A 166 7.92 2.40 21.84
CA ILE A 166 7.50 2.96 20.53
C ILE A 166 6.23 2.26 20.07
N ASN A 167 5.23 3.04 19.63
CA ASN A 167 3.97 2.52 19.12
C ASN A 167 3.49 3.28 17.86
N PRO A 168 3.42 2.63 16.68
CA PRO A 168 3.74 1.24 16.40
C PRO A 168 5.24 1.01 16.24
N CYS A 169 5.74 -0.13 16.72
CA CYS A 169 7.17 -0.42 16.75
C CYS A 169 7.75 -0.87 15.40
N GLY A 170 9.07 -0.80 15.30
CA GLY A 170 9.85 -1.42 14.24
C GLY A 170 10.20 -0.49 13.06
N LEU A 171 11.11 -0.98 12.22
CA LEU A 171 11.76 -0.18 11.17
C LEU A 171 10.79 0.40 10.13
N ILE A 172 9.66 -0.25 9.84
CA ILE A 172 8.75 0.21 8.79
C ILE A 172 8.06 1.51 9.20
N ALA A 173 7.44 1.53 10.38
CA ALA A 173 6.76 2.71 10.91
C ALA A 173 7.76 3.86 11.19
N ASN A 174 8.93 3.55 11.73
CA ASN A 174 9.97 4.51 12.09
C ASN A 174 10.86 4.93 10.89
N THR A 175 10.41 4.70 9.66
CA THR A 175 10.99 5.27 8.44
C THR A 175 9.89 5.82 7.51
N LEU A 176 8.75 6.23 8.08
CA LEU A 176 7.65 6.85 7.35
C LEU A 176 8.15 7.98 6.45
N PHE A 177 7.67 7.99 5.19
CA PHE A 177 7.86 9.12 4.28
C PHE A 177 7.17 10.35 4.86
N ASN A 178 7.95 11.40 5.12
CA ASN A 178 7.54 12.54 5.93
C ASN A 178 7.59 13.90 5.19
N ASP A 179 7.77 13.92 3.87
CA ASP A 179 7.63 15.16 3.10
C ASP A 179 6.14 15.47 2.93
N VAL A 180 5.74 16.71 3.24
CA VAL A 180 4.38 17.21 2.94
C VAL A 180 4.36 17.78 1.54
N ILE A 181 3.48 17.25 0.68
CA ILE A 181 3.23 17.73 -0.67
C ILE A 181 1.92 18.51 -0.68
N SER A 182 1.93 19.73 -1.23
CA SER A 182 0.73 20.57 -1.38
C SER A 182 0.75 21.30 -2.72
N LEU A 183 -0.44 21.71 -3.20
CA LEU A 183 -0.57 22.57 -4.37
C LEU A 183 -0.48 24.03 -3.94
N GLN A 184 0.25 24.85 -4.69
CA GLN A 184 0.36 26.28 -4.42
C GLN A 184 -0.96 27.02 -4.69
N GLU A 185 -1.32 27.94 -3.78
CA GLU A 185 -2.46 28.84 -3.96
C GLU A 185 -2.39 29.57 -5.31
N GLY A 186 -3.49 29.52 -6.07
CA GLY A 186 -3.56 30.09 -7.42
C GLY A 186 -3.33 29.09 -8.56
N SER A 187 -3.04 27.82 -8.29
CA SER A 187 -3.21 26.74 -9.27
C SER A 187 -4.68 26.62 -9.69
N ILE A 188 -5.00 26.75 -10.99
CA ILE A 188 -6.38 26.79 -11.52
C ILE A 188 -6.65 25.60 -12.45
N ALA A 189 -7.81 24.97 -12.28
CA ALA A 189 -8.33 23.90 -13.11
C ALA A 189 -8.81 24.41 -14.48
N ALA A 190 -9.05 23.50 -15.44
CA ALA A 190 -9.47 23.85 -16.79
C ALA A 190 -10.87 24.51 -16.88
N ASP A 191 -11.64 24.55 -15.79
CA ASP A 191 -12.94 25.21 -15.67
C ASP A 191 -12.88 26.59 -14.97
N GLY A 192 -11.72 27.00 -14.45
CA GLY A 192 -11.53 28.24 -13.71
C GLY A 192 -11.66 28.14 -12.19
N THR A 193 -11.87 26.94 -11.63
CA THR A 193 -11.87 26.72 -10.17
C THR A 193 -10.45 26.52 -9.61
N PRO A 194 -10.20 26.82 -8.31
CA PRO A 194 -8.93 26.47 -7.67
C PRO A 194 -8.72 24.95 -7.63
N LEU A 195 -7.50 24.52 -7.94
CA LEU A 195 -7.11 23.11 -7.84
C LEU A 195 -6.99 22.67 -6.39
N VAL A 196 -7.73 21.62 -6.04
CA VAL A 196 -7.71 20.98 -4.72
C VAL A 196 -7.21 19.56 -4.86
N MET A 197 -6.19 19.20 -4.09
CA MET A 197 -5.77 17.80 -3.90
C MET A 197 -6.55 17.19 -2.74
N LEU A 198 -7.00 15.96 -2.92
CA LEU A 198 -7.68 15.13 -1.93
C LEU A 198 -6.73 14.03 -1.47
N GLU A 199 -6.57 13.88 -0.17
CA GLU A 199 -5.67 12.88 0.46
C GLU A 199 -6.45 11.72 1.12
N ASP A 200 -7.79 11.79 1.12
CA ASP A 200 -8.67 10.72 1.58
C ASP A 200 -9.00 9.75 0.42
N GLY A 201 -9.18 8.46 0.74
CA GLY A 201 -9.44 7.40 -0.24
C GLY A 201 -8.21 6.91 -1.01
N ILE A 202 -7.00 7.16 -0.50
CA ILE A 202 -5.73 6.70 -1.07
C ILE A 202 -5.32 5.30 -0.59
N ALA A 203 -5.77 4.91 0.61
CA ALA A 203 -5.57 3.60 1.18
C ALA A 203 -6.67 2.62 0.76
N TRP A 204 -6.42 1.33 0.96
CA TRP A 204 -7.42 0.30 0.66
C TRP A 204 -8.36 0.16 1.83
N GLN A 205 -9.67 0.26 1.58
CA GLN A 205 -10.71 0.18 2.61
C GLN A 205 -10.61 -1.09 3.48
N SER A 206 -10.08 -2.20 2.94
CA SER A 206 -9.77 -3.43 3.66
C SER A 206 -8.70 -3.26 4.74
N ASP A 207 -7.70 -2.44 4.48
CA ASP A 207 -6.56 -2.25 5.38
C ASP A 207 -7.01 -1.37 6.56
N LEU A 208 -7.77 -0.31 6.27
CA LEU A 208 -8.40 0.58 7.26
C LEU A 208 -9.48 -0.10 8.12
N GLN A 209 -10.09 -1.20 7.66
CA GLN A 209 -11.14 -1.92 8.40
C GLN A 209 -10.65 -3.13 9.19
N TYR A 210 -9.49 -3.70 8.83
CA TYR A 210 -9.05 -5.00 9.35
C TYR A 210 -7.56 -5.09 9.75
N LEU A 211 -6.72 -4.10 9.42
CA LEU A 211 -5.28 -4.12 9.72
C LEU A 211 -4.82 -2.98 10.64
N TYR A 212 -5.50 -1.83 10.60
CA TYR A 212 -5.13 -0.64 11.37
C TYR A 212 -6.31 -0.17 12.24
N ASN A 213 -6.09 -0.06 13.55
CA ASN A 213 -7.03 0.53 14.50
C ASN A 213 -6.27 1.44 15.47
N GLN A 214 -6.93 2.48 15.99
CA GLN A 214 -6.39 3.22 17.13
C GLN A 214 -6.22 2.32 18.38
N PRO A 215 -5.29 2.66 19.30
CA PRO A 215 -4.91 1.76 20.39
C PRO A 215 -6.04 1.51 21.40
N ASP A 216 -6.07 0.31 22.00
CA ASP A 216 -7.05 -0.11 23.01
C ASP A 216 -7.09 0.87 24.20
N GLY A 217 -8.12 1.72 24.25
CA GLY A 217 -8.27 2.78 25.25
C GLY A 217 -8.08 4.21 24.72
N PHE A 218 -7.76 4.39 23.43
CA PHE A 218 -7.82 5.69 22.76
C PHE A 218 -9.23 6.29 22.81
N ASN A 219 -9.30 7.60 22.98
CA ASN A 219 -10.53 8.38 22.88
C ASN A 219 -10.25 9.69 22.15
N ALA A 220 -11.21 10.16 21.34
CA ALA A 220 -11.18 11.50 20.75
C ALA A 220 -12.60 12.05 20.64
N ALA A 221 -12.78 13.30 21.03
CA ALA A 221 -14.06 13.99 21.03
C ALA A 221 -13.91 15.42 20.48
N PRO A 222 -14.91 15.97 19.77
CA PRO A 222 -14.90 17.39 19.44
C PRO A 222 -15.05 18.20 20.75
N CYS A 223 -14.25 19.25 20.92
CA CYS A 223 -14.30 20.09 22.12
C CYS A 223 -15.71 20.60 22.42
N SER A 224 -16.03 20.67 23.72
CA SER A 224 -17.32 21.16 24.22
C SER A 224 -17.61 22.63 23.87
N ASP A 225 -16.56 23.45 23.78
CA ASP A 225 -16.57 24.80 23.22
C ASP A 225 -15.59 24.85 22.02
N GLN A 226 -16.00 25.49 20.93
CA GLN A 226 -15.23 25.60 19.69
C GLN A 226 -14.69 27.03 19.47
N GLU A 227 -15.09 27.99 20.31
CA GLU A 227 -14.60 29.36 20.33
C GLU A 227 -13.60 29.56 21.49
N ASN A 228 -13.80 28.89 22.63
CA ASN A 228 -12.93 28.99 23.80
C ASN A 228 -12.06 27.73 24.03
N LEU A 229 -10.97 27.65 23.28
CA LEU A 229 -10.04 26.50 23.29
C LEU A 229 -9.31 26.28 24.63
N GLU A 230 -9.27 27.29 25.52
CA GLU A 230 -8.74 27.14 26.90
C GLU A 230 -9.56 26.14 27.76
N THR A 231 -10.70 25.66 27.26
CA THR A 231 -11.55 24.66 27.91
C THR A 231 -11.44 23.25 27.33
N CYS A 232 -10.76 23.08 26.19
CA CYS A 232 -10.41 21.77 25.64
C CYS A 232 -9.25 21.14 26.42
N CYS A 233 -9.12 19.81 26.42
CA CYS A 233 -7.93 19.11 26.94
C CYS A 233 -7.64 19.36 28.44
N VAL A 234 -8.60 19.88 29.22
CA VAL A 234 -8.36 20.28 30.61
C VAL A 234 -8.46 19.10 31.58
N GLY A 235 -7.33 18.73 32.19
CA GLY A 235 -7.25 17.77 33.29
C GLY A 235 -6.73 16.39 32.89
N ASP A 236 -6.49 15.53 33.89
CA ASP A 236 -5.79 14.24 33.74
C ASP A 236 -6.56 13.16 32.93
N GLU A 237 -7.66 13.53 32.24
CA GLU A 237 -8.47 12.65 31.39
C GLU A 237 -8.06 12.71 29.89
N TRP A 238 -7.21 13.67 29.51
CA TRP A 238 -6.75 13.89 28.14
C TRP A 238 -5.21 13.87 28.03
N SER A 239 -4.69 13.48 26.86
CA SER A 239 -3.24 13.45 26.59
C SER A 239 -2.76 14.65 25.74
N CYS A 240 -3.69 15.51 25.31
CA CYS A 240 -3.38 16.72 24.56
C CYS A 240 -3.03 17.90 25.49
N GLU A 241 -2.05 18.72 25.11
CA GLU A 241 -1.83 20.05 25.71
C GLU A 241 -2.65 21.13 24.99
N GLU A 242 -2.82 21.00 23.67
CA GLU A 242 -3.67 21.84 22.82
C GLU A 242 -4.59 20.98 21.93
N PRO A 243 -5.83 21.41 21.65
CA PRO A 243 -6.77 20.66 20.83
C PRO A 243 -6.41 20.70 19.33
N TYR A 244 -6.63 19.60 18.62
CA TYR A 244 -6.30 19.48 17.21
C TYR A 244 -7.44 19.93 16.30
N LEU A 245 -7.16 20.83 15.35
CA LEU A 245 -8.12 21.23 14.30
C LEU A 245 -8.21 20.13 13.22
N TYR A 246 -9.32 19.41 13.20
CA TYR A 246 -9.54 18.27 12.32
C TYR A 246 -10.15 18.66 10.96
N LYS A 247 -10.14 17.72 10.00
CA LYS A 247 -10.57 17.90 8.59
C LYS A 247 -12.00 18.41 8.41
N ASP A 248 -12.86 18.25 9.40
CA ASP A 248 -14.25 18.73 9.38
C ASP A 248 -14.42 20.18 9.88
N GLY A 249 -13.31 20.86 10.19
CA GLY A 249 -13.28 22.25 10.65
C GLY A 249 -13.55 22.41 12.16
N LYS A 250 -13.49 21.35 12.96
CA LYS A 250 -13.65 21.40 14.43
C LYS A 250 -12.36 21.09 15.18
N TYR A 251 -12.25 21.65 16.37
CA TYR A 251 -11.25 21.29 17.35
C TYR A 251 -11.63 20.03 18.11
N TYR A 252 -10.68 19.11 18.25
CA TYR A 252 -10.80 17.82 18.93
C TYR A 252 -9.81 17.70 20.09
N GLU A 253 -10.29 17.22 21.23
CA GLU A 253 -9.49 16.73 22.35
C GLU A 253 -9.32 15.21 22.25
N TYR A 254 -8.17 14.69 22.68
CA TYR A 254 -7.77 13.30 22.47
C TYR A 254 -6.94 12.73 23.63
N TYR A 255 -7.04 11.41 23.83
CA TYR A 255 -6.38 10.65 24.88
C TYR A 255 -5.73 9.40 24.30
N TYR A 256 -4.47 9.14 24.67
CA TYR A 256 -3.69 7.97 24.28
C TYR A 256 -3.28 7.13 25.50
N PRO A 257 -3.55 5.81 25.50
CA PRO A 257 -3.29 4.96 26.66
C PRO A 257 -1.79 4.77 26.89
N ASN A 258 -1.32 5.05 28.12
CA ASN A 258 0.09 4.98 28.54
C ASN A 258 1.03 5.98 27.82
N ASP A 259 0.51 7.14 27.40
CA ASP A 259 1.25 8.33 26.97
C ASP A 259 2.57 8.56 27.75
N ASN A 260 2.51 8.55 29.08
CA ASN A 260 3.64 8.74 29.99
C ASN A 260 4.83 7.77 29.82
N THR A 261 4.67 6.69 29.07
CA THR A 261 5.66 5.62 28.84
C THR A 261 5.69 5.12 27.39
N THR A 262 4.87 5.67 26.50
CA THR A 262 4.69 5.21 25.12
C THR A 262 4.67 6.38 24.16
N GLN A 263 5.70 6.50 23.33
CA GLN A 263 5.75 7.46 22.23
C GLN A 263 4.92 6.95 21.05
N TYR A 264 4.06 7.82 20.54
CA TYR A 264 3.10 7.55 19.48
C TYR A 264 3.53 8.12 18.11
N SER A 265 2.86 7.66 17.05
CA SER A 265 3.22 8.02 15.67
C SER A 265 2.99 9.50 15.33
N TYR A 266 1.96 10.16 15.88
CA TYR A 266 1.73 11.59 15.69
C TYR A 266 2.82 12.47 16.33
N GLU A 267 3.42 12.02 17.43
CA GLU A 267 4.52 12.72 18.13
C GLU A 267 5.83 12.61 17.35
N THR A 268 5.95 11.56 16.54
CA THR A 268 7.13 11.25 15.72
C THR A 268 7.04 11.89 14.34
N TYR A 269 5.83 12.05 13.79
CA TYR A 269 5.55 12.56 12.45
C TYR A 269 4.37 13.55 12.41
N PRO A 270 4.38 14.64 13.21
CA PRO A 270 3.22 15.53 13.37
C PRO A 270 2.78 16.24 12.09
N GLU A 271 3.68 16.36 11.10
CA GLU A 271 3.40 16.97 9.80
C GLU A 271 2.58 16.07 8.85
N VAL A 272 2.50 14.75 9.12
CA VAL A 272 1.81 13.75 8.26
C VAL A 272 0.77 12.93 9.01
N ILE A 273 1.03 12.61 10.28
CA ILE A 273 0.10 11.88 11.16
C ILE A 273 -0.48 12.85 12.18
N ASN A 274 -1.77 13.13 12.03
CA ASN A 274 -2.53 13.86 13.04
C ASN A 274 -2.93 12.93 14.22
N PRO A 275 -3.13 13.47 15.43
CA PRO A 275 -3.44 12.68 16.62
C PRO A 275 -4.83 12.03 16.62
N VAL A 276 -5.77 12.49 15.78
CA VAL A 276 -7.14 11.93 15.73
C VAL A 276 -7.17 10.63 14.92
N ASP A 277 -6.57 10.63 13.72
CA ASP A 277 -6.44 9.45 12.86
C ASP A 277 -5.37 8.48 13.37
N GLY A 278 -4.27 8.99 13.92
CA GLY A 278 -3.15 8.19 14.42
C GLY A 278 -2.66 7.17 13.39
N ILE A 279 -2.71 5.87 13.72
CA ILE A 279 -2.29 4.81 12.80
C ILE A 279 -3.37 4.35 11.81
N VAL A 280 -4.57 4.92 11.87
CA VAL A 280 -5.63 4.74 10.86
C VAL A 280 -5.46 5.74 9.69
N ASN A 281 -4.58 6.74 9.85
CA ASN A 281 -4.20 7.69 8.81
C ASN A 281 -3.81 7.01 7.49
N GLU A 282 -4.37 7.48 6.37
CA GLU A 282 -4.24 6.79 5.08
C GLU A 282 -2.81 6.81 4.51
N HIS A 283 -2.03 7.88 4.74
CA HIS A 283 -0.61 7.92 4.33
C HIS A 283 0.20 6.86 5.08
N PHE A 284 -0.05 6.70 6.37
CA PHE A 284 0.58 5.63 7.17
C PHE A 284 0.18 4.23 6.66
N ALA A 285 -1.11 4.02 6.38
CA ALA A 285 -1.61 2.75 5.82
C ALA A 285 -0.98 2.43 4.45
N VAL A 286 -0.86 3.43 3.56
CA VAL A 286 -0.18 3.32 2.26
C VAL A 286 1.32 3.07 2.45
N TRP A 287 1.99 3.71 3.41
CA TRP A 287 3.41 3.50 3.69
C TRP A 287 3.71 2.06 4.16
N MET A 288 2.96 1.58 5.16
CA MET A 288 3.14 0.28 5.80
C MET A 288 2.97 -0.91 4.85
N ARG A 289 2.31 -0.72 3.70
CA ARG A 289 2.29 -1.67 2.58
C ARG A 289 3.65 -1.71 1.86
N VAL A 290 4.54 -2.57 2.35
CA VAL A 290 5.91 -2.82 1.83
C VAL A 290 5.95 -3.05 0.31
N ALA A 291 6.78 -2.26 -0.37
CA ALA A 291 7.07 -2.42 -1.80
C ALA A 291 7.97 -3.63 -2.10
N ALA A 292 7.75 -4.25 -3.27
CA ALA A 292 8.51 -5.42 -3.71
C ALA A 292 9.87 -5.09 -4.37
N LEU A 293 10.08 -3.84 -4.77
CA LEU A 293 11.28 -3.34 -5.48
C LEU A 293 11.89 -2.15 -4.74
N SER A 294 13.15 -1.81 -5.04
CA SER A 294 13.86 -0.66 -4.47
C SER A 294 13.57 0.68 -5.15
N LYS A 295 12.93 0.64 -6.33
CA LYS A 295 12.26 1.76 -6.99
C LYS A 295 10.77 1.50 -6.92
N PHE A 296 10.02 2.37 -6.25
CA PHE A 296 8.57 2.22 -6.09
C PHE A 296 7.86 3.56 -5.99
N ARG A 297 6.55 3.52 -6.22
CA ARG A 297 5.63 4.65 -6.04
C ARG A 297 4.61 4.33 -4.97
N LYS A 298 4.14 5.36 -4.28
CA LYS A 298 3.01 5.30 -3.34
C LYS A 298 2.08 6.48 -3.64
N LEU A 299 0.79 6.23 -3.56
CA LEU A 299 -0.23 7.26 -3.78
C LEU A 299 -0.19 8.23 -2.58
N TYR A 300 -0.17 9.52 -2.85
CA TYR A 300 -0.19 10.58 -1.84
C TYR A 300 -1.56 11.28 -1.83
N GLY A 301 -2.10 11.56 -3.01
CA GLY A 301 -3.38 12.23 -3.16
C GLY A 301 -3.88 12.17 -4.59
N TRP A 302 -5.02 12.79 -4.84
CA TRP A 302 -5.65 12.80 -6.15
C TRP A 302 -6.44 14.09 -6.40
N ILE A 303 -6.72 14.39 -7.67
CA ILE A 303 -7.48 15.56 -8.11
C ILE A 303 -8.62 15.09 -9.01
N ASP A 304 -9.86 15.46 -8.66
CA ASP A 304 -11.08 15.15 -9.43
C ASP A 304 -11.40 16.18 -10.53
N GLN A 305 -10.60 17.24 -10.62
CA GLN A 305 -10.73 18.31 -11.60
C GLN A 305 -9.82 18.09 -12.83
N PRO A 306 -10.24 18.48 -14.05
CA PRO A 306 -9.43 18.38 -15.26
C PRO A 306 -8.36 19.47 -15.34
N ILE A 307 -7.16 19.12 -15.82
CA ILE A 307 -6.03 20.04 -15.97
C ILE A 307 -5.71 20.25 -17.45
N ALA A 308 -5.56 21.51 -17.86
CA ALA A 308 -5.35 21.89 -19.26
C ALA A 308 -3.91 21.64 -19.74
N ALA A 309 -3.73 21.49 -21.05
CA ALA A 309 -2.41 21.48 -21.67
C ALA A 309 -1.81 22.91 -21.61
N GLY A 310 -0.54 23.02 -21.20
CA GLY A 310 0.15 24.30 -21.01
C GLY A 310 -0.02 24.91 -19.61
N THR A 311 -0.78 24.28 -18.71
CA THR A 311 -0.77 24.64 -17.29
C THR A 311 0.58 24.26 -16.67
N ASN A 312 1.15 25.16 -15.89
CA ASN A 312 2.21 24.84 -14.93
C ASN A 312 1.53 24.61 -13.58
N LEU A 313 1.71 23.43 -12.99
CA LEU A 313 1.38 23.20 -11.59
C LEU A 313 2.59 23.58 -10.73
N THR A 314 2.36 24.13 -9.54
CA THR A 314 3.37 24.54 -8.55
C THR A 314 2.89 24.26 -7.13
#